data_AF-A0A954JUR4-F1
#
_entry.id   AF-A0A954JUR4-F1
#
_cell.length_a   1.000
_cell.length_b   1.000
_cell.length_c   1.000
_cell.angle_alpha   90.00
_cell.angle_beta   90.00
_cell.angle_gamma   90.00
#
_symmetry.space_group_name_H-M   'P 1'
#
loop_
_entity.id
_entity.type
_entity.pdbx_description
1 polymer ?
#
loop_
_entity_poly.entity_id
_entity_poly.type
_entity_poly.pdbx_seq_one_letter_code
_entity_poly.pdbx_strand_id
1 'polypeptide(L)'
;MNEQTDDLIFKIQDMDCVEEVTILKRELSPLVGGEEHLFFDVLNRRMTVRSQAENVSAESIMQTISQTGMSAELWNEDAKQTEKGTFWSRQGRTILTTLSGAFMGTAFLTHVFLTGSFGAALGAEQTAHGAMPLPVRLQYLAAIITGIWFVLPKAWFALKRLRPDMNLLMFTAVIGALCIDEWFEAAAVAFLFAFSQLLEAWSVGRARRAVAALMDLSTPIARIRDADGREITVDAESVEVGTTFIIRPGEKIPLDGEVLKGNSEVNQAPITGESIPV
;
A
#
# COMPACT_ATOMS: atom_id res chain seq x y z
N MET A 1 4.38 -10.94 -38.65
CA MET A 1 5.14 -9.75 -38.20
C MET A 1 4.29 -9.14 -37.10
N ASN A 2 4.49 -9.58 -35.86
CA ASN A 2 3.69 -9.16 -34.71
C ASN A 2 4.24 -7.82 -34.23
N GLU A 3 3.43 -6.76 -34.31
CA GLU A 3 3.68 -5.52 -33.57
C GLU A 3 3.52 -5.83 -32.08
N GLN A 4 4.63 -6.09 -31.37
CA GLN A 4 4.67 -5.99 -29.92
C GLN A 4 4.48 -4.51 -29.57
N THR A 5 3.24 -4.16 -29.26
CA THR A 5 2.91 -2.87 -28.67
C THR A 5 3.32 -2.98 -27.20
N ASP A 6 4.51 -2.49 -26.85
CA ASP A 6 5.04 -2.61 -25.49
C ASP A 6 4.12 -1.86 -24.51
N ASP A 7 3.55 -2.62 -23.56
CA ASP A 7 2.80 -2.05 -22.44
C ASP A 7 3.77 -1.27 -21.54
N LEU A 8 3.39 -0.04 -21.17
CA LEU A 8 4.19 0.77 -20.25
C LEU A 8 3.85 0.38 -18.82
N ILE A 9 4.82 -0.18 -18.11
CA ILE A 9 4.68 -0.55 -16.70
C ILE A 9 5.36 0.52 -15.85
N PHE A 10 4.65 1.03 -14.86
CA PHE A 10 5.14 2.00 -13.89
C PHE A 10 5.07 1.42 -12.49
N LYS A 11 6.06 1.70 -11.67
CA LYS A 11 6.01 1.48 -10.23
C LYS A 11 5.59 2.77 -9.53
N ILE A 12 4.49 2.73 -8.79
CA ILE A 12 3.94 3.89 -8.08
C ILE A 12 4.23 3.74 -6.58
N GLN A 13 5.10 4.57 -6.03
CA GLN A 13 5.60 4.39 -4.66
C GLN A 13 4.49 4.46 -3.60
N ASP A 14 3.49 5.32 -3.83
CA ASP A 14 2.44 5.70 -2.88
C ASP A 14 1.10 4.96 -3.10
N MET A 15 1.02 4.04 -4.07
CA MET A 15 -0.20 3.32 -4.41
C MET A 15 -0.44 2.15 -3.44
N ASP A 16 -1.09 2.44 -2.32
CA ASP A 16 -1.30 1.50 -1.23
C ASP A 16 -2.79 1.20 -0.94
N CYS A 17 -3.72 1.98 -1.46
CA CYS A 17 -5.15 1.76 -1.29
C CYS A 17 -6.01 2.02 -2.54
N VAL A 18 -7.30 1.72 -2.41
CA VAL A 18 -8.30 1.87 -3.48
C VAL A 18 -8.52 3.34 -3.83
N GLU A 19 -8.34 4.25 -2.86
CA GLU A 19 -8.47 5.70 -3.08
C GLU A 19 -7.39 6.18 -4.07
N GLU A 20 -6.13 5.79 -3.91
CA GLU A 20 -5.07 6.18 -4.86
C GLU A 20 -5.34 5.64 -6.27
N VAL A 21 -5.79 4.39 -6.38
CA VAL A 21 -6.20 3.81 -7.68
C VAL A 21 -7.32 4.62 -8.31
N THR A 22 -8.30 5.04 -7.51
CA THR A 22 -9.44 5.85 -8.00
C THR A 22 -8.98 7.23 -8.48
N ILE A 23 -8.06 7.86 -7.76
CA ILE A 23 -7.44 9.14 -8.18
C ILE A 23 -6.66 8.94 -9.48
N LEU A 24 -5.83 7.90 -9.58
CA LEU A 24 -5.03 7.62 -10.78
C LEU A 24 -5.90 7.34 -11.99
N LYS A 25 -6.93 6.49 -11.86
CA LYS A 25 -7.90 6.24 -12.93
C LYS A 25 -8.52 7.53 -13.44
N ARG A 26 -9.01 8.37 -12.52
CA ARG A 26 -9.68 9.62 -12.89
C ARG A 26 -8.77 10.62 -13.60
N GLU A 27 -7.52 10.75 -13.17
CA GLU A 27 -6.60 11.75 -13.75
C GLU A 27 -5.90 11.23 -15.01
N LEU A 28 -5.65 9.91 -15.12
CA LEU A 28 -5.00 9.32 -16.28
C LEU A 28 -5.97 8.88 -17.38
N SER A 29 -7.23 8.57 -17.07
CA SER A 29 -8.22 8.14 -18.06
C SER A 29 -8.35 9.10 -19.25
N PRO A 30 -8.43 10.44 -19.07
CA PRO A 30 -8.47 11.37 -20.20
C PRO A 30 -7.20 11.38 -21.04
N LEU A 31 -6.05 11.06 -20.44
CA LEU A 31 -4.76 11.04 -21.12
C LEU A 31 -4.58 9.75 -21.93
N VAL A 32 -5.00 8.62 -21.39
CA VAL A 32 -4.80 7.30 -22.01
C VAL A 32 -5.98 6.82 -22.86
N GLY A 33 -7.00 7.65 -23.06
CA GLY A 33 -8.16 7.36 -23.90
C GLY A 33 -9.24 6.50 -23.24
N GLY A 34 -9.17 6.24 -21.93
CA GLY A 34 -10.15 5.43 -21.21
C GLY A 34 -9.61 4.74 -19.95
N GLU A 35 -10.49 4.35 -19.03
CA GLU A 35 -10.08 3.60 -17.81
C GLU A 35 -9.69 2.14 -18.12
N GLU A 36 -10.19 1.59 -19.22
CA GLU A 36 -9.95 0.24 -19.73
C GLU A 36 -8.49 -0.01 -20.14
N HIS A 37 -7.72 1.06 -20.35
CA HIS A 37 -6.31 1.00 -20.67
C HIS A 37 -5.42 1.02 -19.42
N LEU A 38 -5.98 1.20 -18.23
CA LEU A 38 -5.25 1.29 -16.97
C LEU A 38 -5.49 0.06 -16.09
N PHE A 39 -4.43 -0.72 -15.90
CA PHE A 39 -4.43 -1.88 -15.01
C PHE A 39 -3.59 -1.58 -13.78
N PHE A 40 -4.16 -1.85 -12.60
CA PHE A 40 -3.51 -1.57 -11.33
C PHE A 40 -3.27 -2.87 -10.58
N ASP A 41 -2.00 -3.18 -10.40
CA ASP A 41 -1.50 -4.20 -9.51
C ASP A 41 -1.11 -3.50 -8.20
N VAL A 42 -2.11 -3.24 -7.37
CA VAL A 42 -1.93 -2.68 -6.01
C VAL A 42 -1.00 -3.54 -5.18
N LEU A 43 -0.92 -4.85 -5.50
CA LEU A 43 0.04 -5.73 -4.87
C LEU A 43 1.43 -5.21 -5.21
N ASN A 44 1.88 -5.31 -6.45
CA ASN A 44 3.26 -4.98 -6.76
C ASN A 44 3.55 -3.48 -6.84
N ARG A 45 2.58 -2.64 -6.45
CA ARG A 45 2.62 -1.19 -6.64
C ARG A 45 2.88 -0.84 -8.10
N ARG A 46 2.31 -1.63 -9.01
CA ARG A 46 2.52 -1.48 -10.45
C ARG A 46 1.24 -1.00 -11.12
N MET A 47 1.40 -0.04 -12.02
CA MET A 47 0.36 0.37 -12.94
C MET A 47 0.83 0.02 -14.34
N THR A 48 0.01 -0.69 -15.10
CA THR A 48 0.27 -1.02 -16.50
C THR A 48 -0.67 -0.19 -17.36
N VAL A 49 -0.10 0.52 -18.31
CA VAL A 49 -0.84 1.28 -19.34
C VAL A 49 -0.74 0.50 -20.63
N ARG A 50 -1.89 0.03 -21.14
CA ARG A 50 -1.91 -0.72 -22.40
C ARG A 50 -1.65 0.20 -23.59
N SER A 51 -0.80 -0.27 -24.50
CA SER A 51 -0.20 0.48 -25.61
C SER A 51 -1.18 0.97 -26.71
N GLN A 52 -2.48 0.72 -26.59
CA GLN A 52 -3.52 1.25 -27.50
C GLN A 52 -3.96 2.68 -27.16
N ALA A 53 -3.43 3.27 -26.09
CA ALA A 53 -3.59 4.68 -25.78
C ALA A 53 -2.83 5.55 -26.81
N GLU A 54 -3.53 6.44 -27.51
CA GLU A 54 -2.96 7.36 -28.52
C GLU A 54 -1.64 8.02 -28.08
N ASN A 55 -0.50 7.65 -28.68
CA ASN A 55 0.80 8.36 -28.61
C ASN A 55 1.14 9.04 -27.25
N VAL A 56 0.86 8.40 -26.13
CA VAL A 56 1.13 9.00 -24.81
C VAL A 56 2.58 8.71 -24.41
N SER A 57 3.39 9.76 -24.22
CA SER A 57 4.75 9.59 -23.73
C SER A 57 4.76 9.16 -22.26
N ALA A 58 5.69 8.28 -21.89
CA ALA A 58 5.88 7.87 -20.49
C ALA A 58 6.12 9.07 -19.55
N GLU A 59 6.78 10.11 -20.06
CA GLU A 59 6.99 11.37 -19.34
C GLU A 59 5.68 12.10 -19.02
N SER A 60 4.72 12.15 -19.96
CA SER A 60 3.41 12.76 -19.73
C SER A 60 2.59 12.01 -18.68
N ILE A 61 2.70 10.68 -18.67
CA ILE A 61 2.08 9.83 -17.64
C ILE A 61 2.70 10.12 -16.28
N MET A 62 4.03 10.10 -16.17
CA MET A 62 4.74 10.40 -14.92
C MET A 62 4.44 11.81 -14.41
N GLN A 63 4.36 12.80 -15.32
CA GLN A 63 3.99 14.17 -14.97
C GLN A 63 2.56 14.22 -14.39
N THR A 64 1.61 13.53 -15.02
CA THR A 64 0.23 13.48 -14.54
C THR A 64 0.12 12.79 -13.18
N ILE A 65 0.87 11.70 -12.96
CA ILE A 65 0.96 11.05 -11.65
C ILE A 65 1.54 12.00 -10.61
N SER A 66 2.61 12.73 -10.92
CA SER A 66 3.22 13.69 -9.98
C SER A 66 2.25 14.80 -9.57
N GLN A 67 1.34 15.21 -10.47
CA GLN A 67 0.30 16.17 -10.15
C GLN A 67 -0.67 15.63 -9.11
N THR A 68 -0.87 14.32 -9.00
CA THR A 68 -1.69 13.70 -7.93
C THR A 68 -1.04 13.73 -6.55
N GLY A 69 0.25 14.10 -6.48
CA GLY A 69 1.06 14.01 -5.26
C GLY A 69 1.69 12.63 -5.04
N MET A 70 1.64 11.75 -6.04
CA MET A 70 2.25 10.42 -6.02
C MET A 70 3.53 10.40 -6.85
N SER A 71 4.48 9.52 -6.49
CA SER A 71 5.72 9.32 -7.24
C SER A 71 5.65 8.05 -8.07
N ALA A 72 6.05 8.12 -9.34
CA ALA A 72 6.10 6.98 -10.25
C ALA A 72 7.44 6.88 -10.97
N GLU A 73 7.87 5.66 -11.25
CA GLU A 73 9.09 5.34 -11.99
C GLU A 73 8.77 4.29 -13.05
N LEU A 74 9.42 4.35 -14.21
CA LEU A 74 9.24 3.33 -15.26
C LEU A 74 9.86 2.01 -14.79
N TRP A 75 9.07 0.93 -14.86
CA TRP A 75 9.52 -0.39 -14.44
C TRP A 75 10.36 -1.03 -15.55
N ASN A 76 11.64 -1.29 -15.25
CA ASN A 76 12.55 -2.02 -16.12
C ASN A 76 12.84 -3.41 -15.53
N GLU A 77 12.58 -4.49 -16.29
CA GLU A 77 12.73 -5.87 -15.82
C GLU A 77 14.17 -6.24 -15.44
N ASP A 78 15.17 -5.57 -16.04
CA ASP A 78 16.59 -5.78 -15.77
C ASP A 78 17.03 -5.26 -14.38
N ALA A 79 16.19 -4.47 -13.71
CA ALA A 79 16.47 -3.91 -12.37
C ALA A 79 16.04 -4.84 -11.22
N LYS A 80 15.80 -6.14 -11.48
CA LYS A 80 15.27 -7.12 -10.50
C LYS A 80 16.11 -7.34 -9.23
N GLN A 81 17.32 -6.78 -9.09
CA GLN A 81 18.21 -7.11 -7.95
C GLN A 81 18.58 -5.97 -6.98
N THR A 82 18.14 -4.73 -7.17
CA THR A 82 18.66 -3.62 -6.34
C THR A 82 17.61 -2.66 -5.77
N GLU A 83 16.46 -3.13 -5.34
CA GLU A 83 15.52 -2.27 -4.58
C GLU A 83 15.09 -2.89 -3.25
N LYS A 84 16.03 -2.90 -2.30
CA LYS A 84 15.65 -2.74 -0.89
C LYS A 84 15.17 -1.29 -0.75
N GLY A 85 13.88 -1.04 -0.96
CA GLY A 85 13.29 0.28 -0.73
C GLY A 85 13.74 0.86 0.62
N THR A 86 14.09 2.15 0.64
CA THR A 86 14.65 2.84 1.81
C THR A 86 13.80 2.59 3.06
N PHE A 87 14.42 2.41 4.22
CA PHE A 87 13.74 2.23 5.52
C PHE A 87 12.58 3.23 5.72
N TRP A 88 12.78 4.47 5.29
CA TRP A 88 11.79 5.54 5.32
C TRP A 88 10.53 5.29 4.49
N SER A 89 10.65 4.68 3.31
CA SER A 89 9.48 4.40 2.45
C SER A 89 8.62 3.24 2.98
N ARG A 90 9.18 2.39 3.85
CA ARG A 90 8.46 1.27 4.48
C ARG A 90 7.90 1.62 5.85
N GLN A 91 8.68 2.31 6.68
CA GLN A 91 8.34 2.55 8.09
C GLN A 91 7.99 4.01 8.39
N GLY A 92 8.19 4.94 7.45
CA GLY A 92 7.92 6.36 7.66
C GLY A 92 6.50 6.64 8.13
N ARG A 93 5.47 6.08 7.46
CA ARG A 93 4.06 6.26 7.85
C ARG A 93 3.79 5.79 9.28
N THR A 94 4.29 4.60 9.65
CA THR A 94 4.13 4.05 10.99
C THR A 94 4.85 4.90 12.04
N ILE A 95 6.07 5.34 11.76
CA ILE A 95 6.88 6.17 12.67
C ILE A 95 6.20 7.51 12.90
N LEU A 96 5.80 8.21 11.83
CA LEU A 96 5.15 9.52 11.96
C LEU A 96 3.79 9.44 12.65
N THR A 97 3.00 8.40 12.38
CA THR A 97 1.71 8.19 13.06
C THR A 97 1.92 7.92 14.55
N THR A 98 2.90 7.08 14.90
CA THR A 98 3.25 6.78 16.29
C THR A 98 3.76 8.03 17.00
N LEU A 99 4.60 8.82 16.32
CA LEU A 99 5.14 10.07 16.84
C LEU A 99 4.05 11.12 17.06
N SER A 100 3.10 11.24 16.13
CA SER A 100 1.92 12.11 16.25
C SER A 100 1.09 11.74 17.49
N GLY A 101 0.79 10.45 17.67
CA GLY A 101 0.07 9.97 18.86
C GLY A 101 0.84 10.18 20.16
N ALA A 102 2.16 9.96 20.15
CA ALA A 102 3.01 10.21 21.31
C ALA A 102 3.07 11.69 21.69
N PHE A 103 3.23 12.60 20.72
CA PHE A 103 3.20 14.04 20.97
C PHE A 103 1.82 14.50 21.44
N MET A 104 0.74 14.01 20.83
CA MET A 104 -0.62 14.34 21.26
C MET A 104 -0.88 13.87 22.70
N GLY A 105 -0.53 12.63 23.04
CA GLY A 105 -0.72 12.09 24.37
C GLY A 105 0.13 12.81 25.43
N THR A 106 1.38 13.12 25.12
CA THR A 106 2.25 13.88 26.03
C THR A 106 1.80 15.33 26.19
N ALA A 107 1.35 15.99 25.11
CA ALA A 107 0.76 17.33 25.16
C ALA A 107 -0.51 17.36 26.01
N PHE A 108 -1.35 16.33 25.89
CA PHE A 108 -2.57 16.21 26.69
C PHE A 108 -2.24 16.05 28.17
N LEU A 109 -1.29 15.16 28.51
CA LEU A 109 -0.87 14.96 29.90
C LEU A 109 -0.22 16.21 30.51
N THR A 110 0.63 16.92 29.77
CA THR A 110 1.21 18.18 30.24
C THR A 110 0.15 19.27 30.40
N HIS A 111 -0.85 19.32 29.51
CA HIS A 111 -1.97 20.25 29.61
C HIS A 111 -2.80 20.01 30.86
N VAL A 112 -3.17 18.76 31.14
CA VAL A 112 -3.89 18.36 32.37
C VAL A 112 -3.08 18.68 33.62
N PHE A 113 -1.77 18.40 33.61
CA PHE A 113 -0.91 18.65 34.76
C PHE A 113 -0.76 20.14 35.09
N LEU A 114 -0.65 21.00 34.07
CA LEU A 114 -0.48 22.45 34.25
C LEU A 114 -1.79 23.17 34.61
N THR A 115 -2.91 22.73 34.04
CA THR A 115 -4.22 23.35 34.29
C THR A 115 -4.94 22.75 35.49
N GLY A 116 -4.55 21.56 35.94
CA GLY A 116 -5.17 20.84 37.04
C GLY A 116 -6.58 20.30 36.73
N SER A 117 -7.07 20.46 35.49
CA SER A 117 -8.41 20.03 35.06
C SER A 117 -8.34 19.23 33.76
N PHE A 118 -9.01 18.09 33.75
CA PHE A 118 -9.22 17.29 32.54
C PHE A 118 -10.22 17.96 31.58
N GLY A 119 -11.23 18.65 32.11
CA GLY A 119 -12.24 19.36 31.31
C GLY A 119 -11.63 20.52 30.52
N ALA A 120 -10.74 21.29 31.17
CA ALA A 120 -9.95 22.32 30.50
C ALA A 120 -9.06 21.74 29.39
N ALA A 121 -8.48 20.56 29.60
CA ALA A 121 -7.62 19.93 28.61
C ALA A 121 -8.36 19.45 27.36
N LEU A 122 -9.65 19.10 27.50
CA LEU A 122 -10.55 18.73 26.41
C LEU A 122 -11.26 19.92 25.75
N GLY A 123 -11.02 21.16 26.21
CA GLY A 123 -11.76 22.33 25.72
C GLY A 123 -13.21 22.42 26.23
N ALA A 124 -13.61 21.58 27.19
CA ALA A 124 -14.95 21.57 27.78
C ALA A 124 -15.17 22.69 28.81
N GLU A 125 -14.09 23.25 29.36
CA GLU A 125 -14.13 24.35 30.31
C GLU A 125 -13.42 25.57 29.72
N GLN A 126 -14.08 26.73 29.73
CA GLN A 126 -13.39 27.99 29.47
C GLN A 126 -12.36 28.21 30.58
N THR A 127 -11.08 28.10 30.26
CA THR A 127 -10.01 28.36 31.20
C THR A 127 -10.07 29.81 31.66
N ALA A 128 -10.31 30.03 32.95
CA ALA A 128 -10.23 31.36 33.57
C ALA A 128 -8.79 31.92 33.56
N HIS A 129 -7.78 31.07 33.30
CA HIS A 129 -6.36 31.38 33.32
C HIS A 129 -5.74 31.32 31.92
N GLY A 130 -5.90 32.40 31.15
CA GLY A 130 -4.98 32.78 30.08
C GLY A 130 -4.79 31.80 28.91
N ALA A 131 -4.06 32.27 27.91
CA ALA A 131 -3.70 31.49 26.72
C ALA A 131 -2.98 30.19 27.11
N MET A 132 -3.30 29.08 26.43
CA MET A 132 -2.63 27.79 26.58
C MET A 132 -1.09 27.96 26.66
N PRO A 133 -0.41 27.33 27.63
CA PRO A 133 1.04 27.45 27.79
C PRO A 133 1.80 27.15 26.50
N LEU A 134 2.81 27.97 26.18
CA LEU A 134 3.62 27.82 24.96
C LEU A 134 4.19 26.39 24.77
N PRO A 135 4.70 25.69 25.80
CA PRO A 135 5.21 24.33 25.64
C PRO A 135 4.14 23.34 25.15
N VAL A 136 2.90 23.47 25.65
CA VAL A 136 1.78 22.61 25.28
C VAL A 136 1.37 22.86 23.82
N ARG A 137 1.30 24.12 23.40
CA ARG A 137 1.04 24.50 22.01
C ARG A 137 2.08 23.91 21.05
N LEU A 138 3.36 23.98 21.41
CA LEU A 138 4.43 23.43 20.58
C LEU A 138 4.35 21.90 20.47
N GLN A 139 3.97 21.20 21.54
CA GLN A 139 3.76 19.75 21.51
C GLN A 139 2.56 19.37 20.63
N TYR A 140 1.42 20.07 20.74
CA TYR A 140 0.29 19.86 19.84
C TYR A 140 0.63 20.18 18.40
N LEU A 141 1.38 21.26 18.14
CA LEU A 141 1.86 21.59 16.80
C LEU A 141 2.73 20.48 16.23
N ALA A 142 3.64 19.90 17.03
CA ALA A 142 4.45 18.76 16.61
C ALA A 142 3.60 17.53 16.29
N ALA A 143 2.55 17.25 17.08
CA ALA A 143 1.60 16.18 16.81
C ALA A 143 0.85 16.39 15.48
N ILE A 144 0.42 17.62 15.21
CA ILE A 144 -0.28 18.01 13.98
C ILE A 144 0.63 17.87 12.76
N ILE A 145 1.85 18.43 12.81
CA ILE A 145 2.80 18.39 11.69
C ILE A 145 3.15 16.94 11.34
N THR A 146 3.40 16.10 12.35
CA THR A 146 3.74 14.69 12.14
C THR A 146 2.54 13.87 11.63
N GLY A 147 1.31 14.19 12.06
CA GLY A 147 0.09 13.53 11.57
C GLY A 147 -0.28 13.92 10.13
N ILE A 148 -0.09 15.18 9.75
CA ILE A 148 -0.51 15.71 8.43
C ILE A 148 0.57 15.53 7.36
N TRP A 149 1.80 15.15 7.72
CA TRP A 149 2.94 15.07 6.81
C TRP A 149 2.65 14.38 5.45
N PHE A 150 1.96 13.24 5.47
CA PHE A 150 1.61 12.48 4.26
C PHE A 150 0.31 12.96 3.58
N VAL A 151 -0.52 13.73 4.28
CA VAL A 151 -1.80 14.24 3.80
C VAL A 151 -1.64 15.60 3.13
N LEU A 152 -0.72 16.43 3.63
CA LEU A 152 -0.42 17.76 3.12
C LEU A 152 -0.21 17.81 1.59
N PRO A 153 0.66 16.99 0.97
CA PRO A 153 0.85 17.03 -0.47
C PRO A 153 -0.45 16.70 -1.21
N LYS A 154 -1.18 15.66 -0.79
CA LYS A 154 -2.44 15.24 -1.42
C LYS A 154 -3.51 16.35 -1.34
N ALA A 155 -3.70 16.93 -0.16
CA ALA A 155 -4.63 18.03 0.07
C ALA A 155 -4.28 19.28 -0.76
N TRP A 156 -2.99 19.61 -0.87
CA TRP A 156 -2.52 20.74 -1.67
C TRP A 156 -2.82 20.55 -3.17
N PHE A 157 -2.59 19.35 -3.69
CA PHE A 157 -2.90 19.03 -5.08
C PHE A 157 -4.40 18.95 -5.35
N ALA A 158 -5.19 18.43 -4.41
CA ALA A 158 -6.65 18.44 -4.48
C ALA A 158 -7.21 19.88 -4.57
N LEU A 159 -6.66 20.79 -3.74
CA LEU A 159 -7.00 22.22 -3.78
C LEU A 159 -6.63 22.86 -5.13
N LYS A 160 -5.40 22.63 -5.62
CA LYS A 160 -4.94 23.17 -6.91
C LYS A 160 -5.81 22.72 -8.09
N ARG A 161 -6.30 21.48 -8.06
CA ARG A 161 -7.20 20.93 -9.08
C ARG A 161 -8.65 21.39 -8.91
N LEU A 162 -8.99 22.11 -7.85
CA LEU A 162 -10.37 22.46 -7.48
C LEU A 162 -11.28 21.22 -7.39
N ARG A 163 -10.72 20.11 -6.90
CA ARG A 163 -11.43 18.84 -6.73
C ARG A 163 -11.35 18.42 -5.26
N PRO A 164 -12.38 18.73 -4.45
CA PRO A 164 -12.39 18.36 -3.04
C PRO A 164 -12.36 16.85 -2.86
N ASP A 165 -11.42 16.37 -2.05
CA ASP A 165 -11.29 14.98 -1.62
C ASP A 165 -11.28 14.91 -0.08
N MET A 166 -11.18 13.69 0.46
CA MET A 166 -11.13 13.46 1.90
C MET A 166 -9.88 14.11 2.54
N ASN A 167 -8.76 14.14 1.82
CA ASN A 167 -7.51 14.77 2.30
C ASN A 167 -7.68 16.28 2.46
N LEU A 168 -8.31 16.96 1.50
CA LEU A 168 -8.61 18.38 1.58
C LEU A 168 -9.60 18.69 2.68
N LEU A 169 -10.65 17.88 2.82
CA LEU A 169 -11.62 18.02 3.90
C LEU A 169 -10.94 17.93 5.28
N MET A 170 -10.07 16.94 5.48
CA MET A 170 -9.30 16.80 6.72
C MET A 170 -8.38 18.02 6.95
N PHE A 171 -7.61 18.42 5.93
CA PHE A 171 -6.66 19.53 6.06
C PHE A 171 -7.36 20.86 6.39
N THR A 172 -8.49 21.13 5.74
CA THR A 172 -9.30 22.33 6.03
C THR A 172 -9.91 22.29 7.44
N ALA A 173 -10.33 21.13 7.93
CA ALA A 173 -10.81 20.97 9.31
C ALA A 173 -9.72 21.29 10.35
N VAL A 174 -8.49 20.81 10.15
CA VAL A 174 -7.36 21.11 11.04
C VAL A 174 -7.04 22.61 11.02
N ILE A 175 -6.98 23.24 9.85
CA ILE A 175 -6.77 24.70 9.76
C ILE A 175 -7.89 25.43 10.50
N GLY A 176 -9.15 25.03 10.30
CA GLY A 176 -10.30 25.60 10.98
C GLY A 176 -10.16 25.54 12.50
N ALA A 177 -9.81 24.36 13.04
CA ALA A 177 -9.55 24.16 14.46
C ALA A 177 -8.41 25.06 14.99
N LEU A 178 -7.31 25.19 14.23
CA LEU A 178 -6.22 26.10 14.59
C LEU A 178 -6.65 27.58 14.58
N CYS A 179 -7.52 27.99 13.65
CA CYS A 179 -8.03 29.36 13.58
C CYS A 179 -8.93 29.73 14.76
N ILE A 180 -9.59 28.76 15.39
CA ILE A 180 -10.41 28.95 16.59
C ILE A 180 -9.65 28.63 17.88
N ASP A 181 -8.32 28.46 17.81
CA ASP A 181 -7.45 28.11 18.95
C ASP A 181 -7.76 26.74 19.61
N GLU A 182 -8.39 25.81 18.87
CA GLU A 182 -8.69 24.44 19.32
C GLU A 182 -7.54 23.48 18.98
N TRP A 183 -6.45 23.60 19.72
CA TRP A 183 -5.20 22.84 19.50
C TRP A 183 -5.35 21.33 19.73
N PHE A 184 -6.16 20.92 20.71
CA PHE A 184 -6.40 19.51 21.01
C PHE A 184 -7.20 18.84 19.87
N GLU A 185 -8.29 19.45 19.44
CA GLU A 185 -9.13 18.93 18.35
C GLU A 185 -8.34 18.86 17.03
N ALA A 186 -7.55 19.88 16.71
CA ALA A 186 -6.67 19.87 15.55
C ALA A 186 -5.70 18.68 15.56
N ALA A 187 -5.07 18.42 16.72
CA ALA A 187 -4.16 17.29 16.90
C ALA A 187 -4.87 15.93 16.85
N ALA A 188 -6.06 15.84 17.47
CA ALA A 188 -6.87 14.63 17.48
C ALA A 188 -7.31 14.22 16.07
N VAL A 189 -7.85 15.17 15.29
CA VAL A 189 -8.25 14.93 13.90
C VAL A 189 -7.05 14.51 13.06
N ALA A 190 -5.92 15.22 13.16
CA ALA A 190 -4.70 14.88 12.44
C ALA A 190 -4.18 13.46 12.77
N PHE A 191 -4.12 13.12 14.05
CA PHE A 191 -3.65 11.81 14.51
C PHE A 191 -4.61 10.69 14.10
N LEU A 192 -5.91 10.83 14.37
CA LEU A 192 -6.91 9.80 14.07
C LEU A 192 -6.98 9.51 12.58
N PHE A 193 -6.85 10.54 11.74
CA PHE A 193 -6.81 10.36 10.30
C PHE A 193 -5.52 9.66 9.84
N ALA A 194 -4.36 10.04 10.37
CA ALA A 194 -3.10 9.34 10.07
C ALA A 194 -3.16 7.87 10.52
N PHE A 195 -3.80 7.61 11.66
CA PHE A 195 -4.00 6.28 12.21
C PHE A 195 -4.98 5.44 11.38
N SER A 196 -6.12 5.99 10.93
CA SER A 196 -7.05 5.28 10.05
C SER A 196 -6.37 4.87 8.74
N GLN A 197 -5.60 5.79 8.18
CA GLN A 197 -4.78 5.59 6.99
C GLN A 197 -3.71 4.50 7.17
N LEU A 198 -3.08 4.43 8.34
CA LEU A 198 -2.15 3.36 8.69
C LEU A 198 -2.86 2.00 8.80
N LEU A 199 -4.03 1.96 9.45
CA LEU A 199 -4.84 0.75 9.57
C LEU A 199 -5.33 0.24 8.23
N GLU A 200 -5.73 1.14 7.33
CA GLU A 200 -6.15 0.80 5.98
C GLU A 200 -5.02 0.12 5.21
N ALA A 201 -3.84 0.75 5.15
CA ALA A 201 -2.67 0.18 4.50
C ALA A 201 -2.25 -1.16 5.11
N TRP A 202 -2.35 -1.30 6.43
CA TRP A 202 -2.06 -2.56 7.12
C TRP A 202 -3.06 -3.67 6.75
N SER A 203 -4.36 -3.36 6.74
CA SER A 203 -5.43 -4.29 6.39
C SER A 203 -5.31 -4.79 4.96
N VAL A 204 -5.11 -3.87 4.00
CA VAL A 204 -4.89 -4.21 2.58
C VAL A 204 -3.62 -5.05 2.44
N GLY A 205 -2.53 -4.66 3.10
CA GLY A 205 -1.29 -5.42 3.09
C GLY A 205 -1.43 -6.84 3.67
N ARG A 206 -2.26 -7.02 4.71
CA ARG A 206 -2.55 -8.34 5.29
C ARG A 206 -3.39 -9.20 4.36
N ALA A 207 -4.46 -8.65 3.77
CA ALA A 207 -5.28 -9.35 2.79
C ALA A 207 -4.43 -9.80 1.59
N ARG A 208 -3.57 -8.91 1.09
CA ARG A 208 -2.59 -9.21 0.05
C ARG A 208 -1.68 -10.39 0.40
N ARG A 209 -1.06 -10.38 1.59
CA ARG A 209 -0.13 -11.45 1.97
C ARG A 209 -0.82 -12.81 2.03
N ALA A 210 -2.08 -12.84 2.40
CA ALA A 210 -2.87 -14.08 2.40
C ALA A 210 -3.12 -14.59 0.97
N VAL A 211 -3.50 -13.72 0.02
CA VAL A 211 -3.69 -14.11 -1.39
C VAL A 211 -2.37 -14.52 -2.04
N ALA A 212 -1.28 -13.79 -1.78
CA ALA A 212 0.05 -14.14 -2.30
C ALA A 212 0.50 -15.52 -1.79
N ALA A 213 0.27 -15.84 -0.51
CA ALA A 213 0.58 -17.17 0.03
C ALA A 213 -0.22 -18.29 -0.65
N LEU A 214 -1.44 -18.00 -1.14
CA LEU A 214 -2.21 -18.95 -1.94
C LEU A 214 -1.63 -19.14 -3.35
N MET A 215 -1.16 -18.06 -4.00
CA MET A 215 -0.54 -18.14 -5.32
C MET A 215 0.83 -18.83 -5.28
N ASP A 216 1.61 -18.60 -4.22
CA ASP A 216 2.93 -19.22 -4.02
C ASP A 216 2.87 -20.75 -3.80
N LEU A 217 1.67 -21.35 -3.66
CA LEU A 217 1.50 -22.80 -3.69
C LEU A 217 1.71 -23.39 -5.07
N SER A 218 1.41 -22.64 -6.14
CA SER A 218 1.70 -23.08 -7.51
C SER A 218 3.22 -23.15 -7.70
N THR A 219 3.72 -24.33 -8.07
CA THR A 219 5.14 -24.54 -8.30
C THR A 219 5.41 -24.37 -9.78
N PRO A 220 6.24 -23.41 -10.21
CA PRO A 220 6.41 -23.10 -11.63
C PRO A 220 7.22 -24.16 -12.39
N ILE A 221 7.77 -25.15 -11.69
CA ILE A 221 8.63 -26.17 -12.27
C ILE A 221 8.17 -27.56 -11.87
N ALA A 222 8.17 -28.48 -12.83
CA ALA A 222 7.92 -29.90 -12.63
C ALA A 222 9.15 -30.72 -13.04
N ARG A 223 9.43 -31.77 -12.29
CA ARG A 223 10.50 -32.72 -12.59
C ARG A 223 9.91 -33.94 -13.28
N ILE A 224 10.12 -34.08 -14.58
CA ILE A 224 9.59 -35.20 -15.37
C ILE A 224 10.67 -36.21 -15.70
N ARG A 225 10.25 -37.45 -16.02
CA ARG A 225 11.13 -38.46 -16.59
C ARG A 225 10.94 -38.50 -18.11
N ASP A 226 12.01 -38.21 -18.85
CA ASP A 226 12.02 -38.26 -20.31
C ASP A 226 11.98 -39.71 -20.84
N ALA A 227 11.74 -39.89 -22.15
CA ALA A 227 11.66 -41.19 -22.82
C ALA A 227 12.92 -42.07 -22.61
N ASP A 228 14.08 -41.44 -22.44
CA ASP A 228 15.37 -42.09 -22.15
C ASP A 228 15.56 -42.44 -20.65
N GLY A 229 14.57 -42.18 -19.80
CA GLY A 229 14.62 -42.44 -18.35
C GLY A 229 15.38 -41.40 -17.53
N ARG A 230 15.80 -40.28 -18.14
CA ARG A 230 16.49 -39.17 -17.46
C ARG A 230 15.50 -38.23 -16.77
N GLU A 231 15.91 -37.67 -15.63
CA GLU A 231 15.13 -36.63 -14.94
C GLU A 231 15.46 -35.25 -15.53
N ILE A 232 14.43 -34.54 -15.99
CA ILE A 232 14.56 -33.16 -16.48
C ILE A 232 13.58 -32.25 -15.74
N THR A 233 13.99 -31.01 -15.50
CA THR A 233 13.12 -29.98 -14.93
C THR A 233 12.56 -29.13 -16.07
N VAL A 234 11.24 -29.03 -16.14
CA VAL A 234 10.50 -28.26 -17.14
C VAL A 234 9.52 -27.32 -16.46
N ASP A 235 9.00 -26.34 -17.20
CA ASP A 235 7.91 -25.50 -16.72
C ASP A 235 6.68 -26.38 -16.47
N ALA A 236 6.02 -26.23 -15.32
CA ALA A 236 4.82 -26.99 -14.99
C ALA A 236 3.72 -26.80 -16.05
N GLU A 237 3.62 -25.61 -16.67
CA GLU A 237 2.64 -25.32 -17.72
C GLU A 237 2.91 -26.08 -19.03
N SER A 238 4.15 -26.55 -19.23
CA SER A 238 4.57 -27.25 -20.44
C SER A 238 4.40 -28.77 -20.38
N VAL A 239 3.95 -29.31 -19.25
CA VAL A 239 3.82 -30.77 -19.03
C VAL A 239 2.53 -31.29 -19.65
N GLU A 240 2.65 -32.26 -20.56
CA GLU A 240 1.50 -32.90 -21.19
C GLU A 240 0.81 -33.92 -20.27
N VAL A 241 -0.53 -34.04 -20.40
CA VAL A 241 -1.34 -35.01 -19.67
C VAL A 241 -0.86 -36.44 -19.97
N GLY A 242 -0.65 -37.23 -18.94
CA GLY A 242 -0.11 -38.60 -19.04
C GLY A 242 1.40 -38.70 -18.82
N THR A 243 2.10 -37.56 -18.71
CA THR A 243 3.53 -37.53 -18.37
C THR A 243 3.77 -37.95 -16.92
N THR A 244 4.77 -38.80 -16.67
CA THR A 244 5.18 -39.18 -15.32
C THR A 244 6.16 -38.16 -14.75
N PHE A 245 5.79 -37.54 -13.62
CA PHE A 245 6.65 -36.64 -12.87
C PHE A 245 7.07 -37.24 -11.52
N ILE A 246 8.17 -36.74 -10.97
CA ILE A 246 8.83 -37.25 -9.78
C ILE A 246 8.83 -36.16 -8.71
N ILE A 247 8.42 -36.52 -7.50
CA ILE A 247 8.37 -35.62 -6.34
C ILE A 247 9.28 -36.18 -5.27
N ARG A 248 10.19 -35.36 -4.75
CA ARG A 248 11.08 -35.75 -3.64
C ARG A 248 10.50 -35.29 -2.30
N PRO A 249 10.87 -35.93 -1.18
CA PRO A 249 10.42 -35.50 0.16
C PRO A 249 10.71 -34.01 0.40
N GLY A 250 9.68 -33.28 0.83
CA GLY A 250 9.75 -31.83 1.07
C GLY A 250 9.55 -30.95 -0.16
N GLU A 251 9.42 -31.52 -1.37
CA GLU A 251 9.02 -30.77 -2.56
C GLU A 251 7.50 -30.55 -2.58
N LYS A 252 7.08 -29.44 -3.19
CA LYS A 252 5.66 -29.19 -3.49
C LYS A 252 5.23 -30.01 -4.68
N ILE A 253 3.96 -30.41 -4.71
CA ILE A 253 3.36 -31.12 -5.84
C ILE A 253 3.05 -30.07 -6.93
N PRO A 254 3.68 -30.14 -8.12
CA PRO A 254 3.55 -29.09 -9.13
C PRO A 254 2.26 -29.20 -9.96
N LEU A 255 1.70 -30.40 -10.10
CA LEU A 255 0.58 -30.72 -10.98
C LEU A 255 -0.32 -31.78 -10.33
N ASP A 256 -1.61 -31.77 -10.66
CA ASP A 256 -2.53 -32.82 -10.25
C ASP A 256 -2.23 -34.15 -10.97
N GLY A 257 -2.38 -35.28 -10.27
CA GLY A 257 -2.10 -36.59 -10.85
C GLY A 257 -2.43 -37.76 -9.92
N GLU A 258 -2.14 -38.98 -10.38
CA GLU A 258 -2.33 -40.22 -9.63
C GLU A 258 -0.97 -40.84 -9.24
N VAL A 259 -0.89 -41.43 -8.04
CA VAL A 259 0.34 -42.05 -7.55
C VAL A 259 0.58 -43.39 -8.25
N LEU A 260 1.54 -43.42 -9.18
CA LEU A 260 1.95 -44.65 -9.87
C LEU A 260 2.90 -45.53 -9.05
N LYS A 261 3.80 -44.92 -8.26
CA LYS A 261 4.81 -45.64 -7.48
C LYS A 261 5.34 -44.81 -6.31
N GLY A 262 5.38 -45.42 -5.13
CA GLY A 262 5.88 -44.80 -3.89
C GLY A 262 4.79 -44.66 -2.82
N ASN A 263 5.20 -44.25 -1.63
CA ASN A 263 4.29 -43.88 -0.54
C ASN A 263 4.96 -42.76 0.28
N SER A 264 4.20 -41.71 0.59
CA SER A 264 4.65 -40.57 1.40
C SER A 264 3.43 -39.83 1.94
N GLU A 265 3.61 -39.13 3.05
CA GLU A 265 2.58 -38.24 3.60
C GLU A 265 2.65 -36.87 2.93
N VAL A 266 1.49 -36.34 2.54
CA VAL A 266 1.36 -35.05 1.86
C VAL A 266 0.57 -34.09 2.75
N ASN A 267 1.15 -32.91 2.99
CA ASN A 267 0.45 -31.84 3.68
C ASN A 267 -0.50 -31.11 2.73
N GLN A 268 -1.80 -31.38 2.85
CA GLN A 268 -2.86 -30.74 2.06
C GLN A 268 -3.52 -29.55 2.79
N ALA A 269 -3.09 -29.21 4.01
CA ALA A 269 -3.66 -28.12 4.80
C ALA A 269 -3.83 -26.79 4.05
N PRO A 270 -2.92 -26.38 3.16
CA PRO A 270 -3.08 -25.13 2.41
C PRO A 270 -4.29 -25.10 1.44
N ILE A 271 -4.80 -26.27 1.03
CA ILE A 271 -5.93 -26.42 0.10
C ILE A 271 -7.18 -26.88 0.86
N THR A 272 -7.06 -27.92 1.68
CA THR A 272 -8.19 -28.58 2.35
C THR A 272 -8.50 -28.01 3.73
N GLY A 273 -7.54 -27.32 4.35
CA GLY A 273 -7.64 -26.83 5.74
C GLY A 273 -7.41 -27.92 6.81
N GLU A 274 -7.22 -29.18 6.41
CA GLU A 274 -6.99 -30.29 7.33
C GLU A 274 -5.53 -30.32 7.79
N SER A 275 -5.30 -30.30 9.10
CA SER A 275 -3.95 -30.21 9.68
C SER A 275 -3.19 -31.54 9.71
N ILE A 276 -3.86 -32.66 9.43
CA ILE A 276 -3.27 -34.00 9.46
C ILE A 276 -2.81 -34.34 8.03
N PRO A 277 -1.51 -34.64 7.82
CA PRO A 277 -1.02 -35.11 6.53
C PRO A 277 -1.72 -36.41 6.08
N VAL A 278 -1.94 -36.54 4.78
CA VAL A 278 -2.63 -37.69 4.15
C VAL A 278 -1.67 -38.53 3.33
#